data_AF-A0A9C9TJB7-F1
#
_entry.id   AF-A0A9C9TJB7-F1
#
_cell.length_a   1.000
_cell.length_b   1.000
_cell.length_c   1.000
_cell.angle_alpha   90.00
_cell.angle_beta   90.00
_cell.angle_gamma   90.00
#
_symmetry.space_group_name_H-M   'P 1'
#
loop_
_entity.id
_entity.type
_entity.pdbx_description
1 polymer ?
#
loop_
_entity_poly.entity_id
_entity_poly.type
_entity_poly.pdbx_seq_one_letter_code
_entity_poly.pdbx_strand_id
1 'polypeptide(L)' 'MSKSWSPFNIVSVVLGFAFLYLPIVLLIIYSFNASRLVTVWAGFSTVWYRELW' A
#
# COMPACT_ATOMS: atom_id res chain seq x y z
N MET A 1 -33.76 -16.71 -0.05
CA MET A 1 -32.50 -17.22 0.55
C MET A 1 -31.63 -16.02 0.93
N SER A 2 -31.61 -15.60 2.20
CA SER A 2 -30.63 -14.61 2.66
C SER A 2 -29.29 -15.31 2.91
N LYS A 3 -28.39 -15.27 1.94
CA LYS A 3 -27.06 -15.86 2.08
C LYS A 3 -26.23 -14.92 2.97
N SER A 4 -26.28 -15.15 4.28
CA SER A 4 -25.39 -14.46 5.22
C SER A 4 -23.96 -14.92 4.95
N TRP A 5 -23.05 -13.97 4.78
CA TRP A 5 -21.64 -14.28 4.61
C TRP A 5 -21.09 -14.86 5.91
N SER A 6 -20.32 -15.94 5.83
CA SER A 6 -19.65 -16.48 7.01
C SER A 6 -18.50 -15.55 7.42
N PRO A 7 -18.19 -15.41 8.72
CA PRO A 7 -17.02 -14.66 9.17
C PRO A 7 -15.72 -15.13 8.51
N PHE A 8 -15.59 -16.45 8.29
CA PHE A 8 -14.45 -17.05 7.58
C PHE A 8 -14.30 -16.51 6.14
N ASN A 9 -15.40 -16.42 5.38
CA ASN A 9 -15.35 -15.88 4.01
C ASN A 9 -14.98 -14.40 4.01
N ILE A 10 -15.51 -13.62 4.96
CA ILE A 10 -15.18 -12.20 5.10
C ILE A 10 -13.69 -12.02 5.39
N VAL A 11 -13.17 -12.74 6.39
CA VAL A 11 -11.74 -12.67 6.76
C VAL A 11 -10.85 -13.10 5.59
N SER A 12 -11.22 -14.16 4.87
CA SER A 12 -10.44 -14.65 3.72
C SER A 12 -10.35 -13.60 2.61
N VAL A 13 -11.46 -12.94 2.30
CA VAL A 13 -11.50 -11.86 1.31
C VAL A 13 -10.68 -10.66 1.77
N VAL A 14 -10.84 -10.23 3.03
CA VAL A 14 -10.08 -9.11 3.60
C VAL A 14 -8.57 -9.39 3.57
N LEU A 15 -8.13 -10.58 3.99
CA LEU A 15 -6.72 -10.95 3.96
C LEU A 15 -6.18 -11.05 2.53
N GLY A 16 -6.96 -11.60 1.60
CA GLY A 16 -6.58 -11.67 0.19
C GLY A 16 -6.37 -10.28 -0.41
N PHE A 17 -7.31 -9.36 -0.19
CA PHE A 17 -7.16 -7.97 -0.64
C PHE A 17 -6.04 -7.24 0.11
N ALA A 18 -5.91 -7.41 1.43
CA ALA A 18 -4.81 -6.81 2.17
C ALA A 18 -3.44 -7.27 1.62
N PHE A 19 -3.27 -8.56 1.34
CA PHE A 19 -2.04 -9.09 0.75
C PHE A 19 -1.72 -8.47 -0.61
N LEU A 20 -2.72 -8.31 -1.48
CA LEU A 20 -2.53 -7.73 -2.81
C LEU A 20 -2.19 -6.24 -2.76
N TYR A 21 -2.84 -5.49 -1.85
CA TYR A 21 -2.74 -4.03 -1.82
C TYR A 21 -1.67 -3.51 -0.87
N LEU A 22 -1.28 -4.25 0.17
CA LEU A 22 -0.26 -3.82 1.13
C LEU A 22 1.07 -3.47 0.43
N PRO A 23 1.63 -4.27 -0.50
CA PRO A 23 2.87 -3.90 -1.19
C PRO A 23 2.73 -2.62 -2.02
N ILE A 24 1.58 -2.42 -2.67
CA ILE A 24 1.30 -1.21 -3.46
C ILE A 24 1.23 0.01 -2.54
N VAL A 25 0.56 -0.10 -1.40
CA VAL A 25 0.50 0.97 -0.40
C VAL A 25 1.89 1.29 0.14
N LEU A 26 2.73 0.28 0.38
CA LEU A 26 4.13 0.52 0.78
C LEU A 26 4.89 1.29 -0.31
N LEU A 27 4.74 0.91 -1.58
CA LEU A 27 5.36 1.65 -2.69
C LEU A 27 4.87 3.10 -2.76
N ILE A 28 3.57 3.34 -2.54
CA ILE A 28 3.00 4.70 -2.47
C ILE A 28 3.61 5.48 -1.30
N ILE A 29 3.73 4.88 -0.11
CA ILE A 29 4.31 5.57 1.05
C ILE A 29 5.78 5.90 0.79
N TYR A 30 6.55 4.94 0.28
CA TYR A 30 7.98 5.12 0.01
C TYR A 30 8.27 6.01 -1.19
N SER A 31 7.32 6.21 -2.13
CA SER A 31 7.51 7.17 -3.22
C SER A 31 7.59 8.62 -2.73
N PHE A 32 7.09 8.89 -1.51
CA PHE A 32 7.25 10.17 -0.85
C PHE A 32 8.53 10.29 -0.02
N ASN A 33 9.41 9.28 0.00
CA ASN A 33 10.68 9.38 0.72
C ASN A 33 11.63 10.32 -0.03
N ALA A 34 12.15 11.34 0.65
CA ALA A 34 13.16 12.23 0.08
C ALA A 34 14.50 11.53 -0.22
N SER A 35 14.74 10.35 0.38
CA SER A 35 15.92 9.52 0.15
C SER A 35 15.73 8.64 -1.10
N ARG A 36 16.83 8.40 -1.82
CA ARG A 36 16.89 7.40 -2.90
C ARG A 36 16.97 5.96 -2.40
N LEU A 37 17.25 5.76 -1.11
CA LEU A 37 17.40 4.45 -0.48
C LEU A 37 16.15 4.15 0.37
N VAL A 38 15.44 3.06 0.05
CA VAL A 38 14.17 2.70 0.71
C VAL A 38 14.32 2.38 2.21
N THR A 39 15.52 1.98 2.65
CA THR A 39 15.81 1.65 4.06
C THR A 39 16.11 2.88 4.93
N VAL A 40 16.28 4.06 4.33
CA VAL A 40 16.56 5.31 5.04
C VAL A 40 15.42 6.28 4.77
N TRP A 41 14.66 6.64 5.81
CA TRP A 41 13.60 7.64 5.70
C TRP A 41 14.17 9.05 5.89
N ALA A 42 14.23 9.85 4.83
CA ALA A 42 14.74 11.21 4.87
C ALA A 42 13.64 12.29 4.96
N GLY A 43 12.41 11.88 5.32
CA GLY A 43 11.25 12.77 5.38
C GLY A 43 10.38 12.71 4.12
N PHE A 44 9.26 13.43 4.18
CA PHE A 44 8.27 13.49 3.11
C PHE A 44 8.71 14.47 2.01
N SER A 45 8.63 14.06 0.75
CA SER A 45 8.96 14.87 -0.42
C SER A 45 8.17 14.43 -1.65
N THR A 46 7.90 15.39 -2.55
CA THR A 46 7.30 15.14 -3.87
C THR A 46 8.26 15.47 -5.01
N VAL A 47 9.56 15.63 -4.71
CA VAL A 47 10.59 16.05 -5.69
C VAL A 47 10.66 15.13 -6.91
N TRP A 48 10.56 13.82 -6.69
CA TRP A 48 10.63 12.81 -7.76
C TRP A 48 9.53 12.96 -8.80
N TYR A 49 8.33 13.43 -8.40
CA TYR A 49 7.24 13.68 -9.33
C TYR A 49 7.49 14.92 -10.20
N ARG A 50 8.28 15.88 -9.72
CA ARG A 50 8.68 17.06 -10.50
C ARG A 50 9.77 16.72 -11.51
N GLU A 51 10.67 15.79 -11.18
CA GLU A 51 11.74 15.34 -12.08
C GLU A 51 11.22 14.50 -13.27
N LEU A 52 9.98 14.01 -13.22
CA LEU A 52 9.36 13.24 -14.29
C LEU A 52 8.84 14.09 -15.47
N TRP A 53 8.79 15.41 -15.32
CA TRP A 53 8.32 16.36 -16.34
C TRP A 53 9.47 17.21 -16.86
#